data_AF-A0A2E5C1V5-F1
#
_entry.id   AF-A0A2E5C1V5-F1
#
_cell.length_a   1.000
_cell.length_b   1.000
_cell.length_c   1.000
_cell.angle_alpha   90.00
_cell.angle_beta   90.00
_cell.angle_gamma   90.00
#
_symmetry.space_group_name_H-M   'P 1'
#
loop_
_entity.id
_entity.type
_entity.pdbx_description
1 polymer ?
#
loop_
_entity_poly.entity_id
_entity_poly.type
_entity_poly.pdbx_seq_one_letter_code
_entity_poly.pdbx_strand_id
1 'polypeptide(L)'
;MSKLNFKPSFDLTCAVPRTGRTLNNFLNNLKSMGINGDEIDKILNVLAESKRRSTTDLSQALGFLQEISKSAPSCFSISVDRKRKLRPYRVGFLGYDWQIGKTRIRVEGEEPHNGSSLIKLDEVDLTVVGLDELLSMTQHYLGDPTQVTKWGMYNYQLEKPTSIRVAGSAMLSSYNKVFGGEVQDMVGFFLISKKGGSRRSPIDFETLSKHGRHVFVKGRYSGIVMAAYPQLRIESVDDVEETLMNAEKGSVGLEIVQTGNTLKSKGLLLHGAPLFLSESLYVVDYDRFQQNPALRKFVESLKPAGYFEDQRLQNFASWYYALEINLKDTWVKRPQIDELFCKNEDIDLGLRPYRLRTRNWKPDDDYLRKEAIALAQRSRQKVLNHYQELKKGNQII
;
A
#
# COMPACT_ATOMS: atom_id res chain seq x y z
N MET A 1 32.93 33.72 12.62
CA MET A 1 32.62 32.53 11.78
C MET A 1 31.28 32.76 11.13
N SER A 2 31.25 33.04 9.82
CA SER A 2 30.01 33.16 9.07
C SER A 2 29.28 31.82 9.08
N LYS A 3 28.01 31.80 9.49
CA LYS A 3 27.13 30.67 9.22
C LYS A 3 27.03 30.56 7.71
N LEU A 4 27.77 29.63 7.11
CA LEU A 4 27.50 29.18 5.76
C LEU A 4 26.06 28.67 5.77
N ASN A 5 25.13 29.49 5.28
CA ASN A 5 23.79 29.07 4.95
C ASN A 5 23.91 28.10 3.77
N PHE A 6 24.28 26.85 4.04
CA PHE A 6 24.16 25.76 3.10
C PHE A 6 22.68 25.54 2.87
N LYS A 7 22.12 26.23 1.87
CA LYS A 7 20.80 25.90 1.36
C LYS A 7 20.92 24.51 0.71
N PRO A 8 20.01 23.57 0.99
CA PRO A 8 19.99 22.29 0.31
C PRO A 8 20.01 22.48 -1.21
N SER A 9 20.69 21.58 -1.92
CA SER A 9 20.78 21.63 -3.39
C SER A 9 19.50 21.19 -4.09
N PHE A 10 18.46 20.83 -3.35
CA PHE A 10 17.17 20.33 -3.84
C PHE A 10 16.02 21.22 -3.34
N ASP A 11 14.92 21.19 -4.08
CA ASP A 11 13.72 22.00 -3.81
C ASP A 11 12.72 21.26 -2.91
N LEU A 12 12.66 19.94 -3.01
CA LEU A 12 11.69 19.07 -2.32
C LEU A 12 12.33 17.77 -1.84
N THR A 13 11.75 17.17 -0.80
CA THR A 13 12.12 15.83 -0.29
C THR A 13 10.94 14.86 -0.35
N CYS A 14 11.19 13.63 -0.82
CA CYS A 14 10.23 12.54 -0.85
C CYS A 14 10.78 11.28 -0.19
N ALA A 15 10.06 10.73 0.78
CA ALA A 15 10.38 9.42 1.36
C ALA A 15 9.69 8.27 0.61
N VAL A 16 10.43 7.23 0.27
CA VAL A 16 9.92 5.98 -0.32
C VAL A 16 10.49 4.78 0.43
N PRO A 17 9.89 3.58 0.35
CA PRO A 17 10.48 2.39 0.95
C PRO A 17 11.92 2.14 0.48
N ARG A 18 12.83 1.73 1.37
CA ARG A 18 14.23 1.38 1.01
C ARG A 18 14.35 0.24 0.01
N THR A 19 13.32 -0.61 -0.06
CA THR A 19 13.31 -1.84 -0.85
C THR A 19 11.88 -2.29 -1.13
N GLY A 20 11.74 -3.24 -2.05
CA GLY A 20 10.49 -3.94 -2.29
C GLY A 20 9.69 -3.35 -3.44
N ARG A 21 8.47 -3.85 -3.59
CA ARG A 21 7.63 -3.61 -4.78
C ARG A 21 7.27 -2.14 -4.95
N THR A 22 6.86 -1.46 -3.89
CA THR A 22 6.51 -0.03 -3.92
C THR A 22 7.67 0.82 -4.44
N LEU A 23 8.90 0.60 -3.95
CA LEU A 23 10.09 1.30 -4.46
C LEU A 23 10.31 0.99 -5.94
N ASN A 24 10.29 -0.29 -6.31
CA ASN A 24 10.55 -0.70 -7.70
C ASN A 24 9.56 -0.05 -8.67
N ASN A 25 8.28 -0.06 -8.31
CA ASN A 25 7.22 0.51 -9.15
C ASN A 25 7.29 2.05 -9.17
N PHE A 26 7.65 2.68 -8.04
CA PHE A 26 7.87 4.12 -7.98
C PHE A 26 9.02 4.56 -8.89
N LEU A 27 10.17 3.87 -8.82
CA LEU A 27 11.32 4.14 -9.67
C LEU A 27 10.97 3.94 -11.16
N ASN A 28 10.25 2.88 -11.50
CA ASN A 28 9.74 2.69 -12.87
C ASN A 28 8.80 3.83 -13.31
N ASN A 29 7.95 4.33 -12.41
CA ASN A 29 7.07 5.45 -12.71
C ASN A 29 7.87 6.74 -13.01
N LEU A 30 9.03 6.96 -12.38
CA LEU A 30 9.90 8.10 -12.70
C LEU A 30 10.35 8.13 -14.16
N LYS A 31 10.48 6.97 -14.82
CA LYS A 31 10.81 6.92 -16.26
C LYS A 31 9.76 7.65 -17.10
N SER A 32 8.47 7.51 -16.75
CA SER A 32 7.37 8.21 -17.42
C SER A 32 7.39 9.73 -17.19
N MET A 33 8.15 10.19 -16.20
CA MET A 33 8.33 11.60 -15.85
C MET A 33 9.57 12.22 -16.52
N GLY A 34 10.23 11.50 -17.44
CA GLY A 34 11.39 11.97 -18.19
C GLY A 34 12.74 11.74 -17.50
N ILE A 35 12.78 10.96 -16.42
CA ILE A 35 14.03 10.53 -15.81
C ILE A 35 14.70 9.47 -16.67
N ASN A 36 16.04 9.47 -16.70
CA ASN A 36 16.83 8.54 -17.50
C ASN A 36 16.49 7.08 -17.15
N GLY A 37 15.88 6.37 -18.11
CA GLY A 37 15.48 4.98 -17.96
C GLY A 37 16.62 4.03 -17.63
N ASP A 38 17.79 4.22 -18.25
CA ASP A 38 18.97 3.36 -18.05
C ASP A 38 19.55 3.50 -16.63
N GLU A 39 19.51 4.71 -16.07
CA GLU A 39 19.91 4.95 -14.68
C GLU A 39 18.98 4.21 -13.72
N ILE A 40 17.67 4.34 -13.94
CA ILE A 40 16.65 3.65 -13.15
C ILE A 40 16.81 2.12 -13.27
N ASP A 41 17.06 1.59 -14.47
CA ASP A 41 17.24 0.16 -14.67
C ASP A 41 18.48 -0.39 -13.96
N LYS A 42 19.59 0.37 -13.94
CA LYS A 42 20.76 0.01 -13.11
C LYS A 42 20.40 -0.06 -11.64
N ILE A 43 19.63 0.90 -11.13
CA ILE A 43 19.20 0.92 -9.73
C ILE A 43 18.32 -0.30 -9.41
N LEU A 44 17.35 -0.60 -10.28
CA LEU A 44 16.43 -1.72 -10.12
C LEU A 44 17.16 -3.07 -10.17
N ASN A 45 18.17 -3.22 -11.04
CA ASN A 45 18.97 -4.43 -11.13
C ASN A 45 19.75 -4.69 -9.83
N VAL A 46 20.37 -3.66 -9.25
CA VAL A 46 21.04 -3.77 -7.94
C VAL A 46 20.06 -4.18 -6.85
N LEU A 47 18.86 -3.58 -6.80
CA LEU A 47 17.83 -3.92 -5.80
C LEU A 47 17.35 -5.38 -5.94
N ALA A 48 17.22 -5.88 -7.18
CA ALA A 48 16.84 -7.26 -7.46
C ALA A 48 17.94 -8.26 -7.07
N GLU A 49 19.21 -7.92 -7.30
CA GLU A 49 20.35 -8.72 -6.86
C GLU A 49 20.52 -8.70 -5.34
N SER A 50 20.37 -7.54 -4.71
CA SER A 50 20.44 -7.36 -3.25
C SER A 50 19.49 -8.30 -2.50
N LYS A 51 18.27 -8.50 -3.01
CA LYS A 51 17.32 -9.45 -2.43
C LYS A 51 17.83 -10.89 -2.47
N ARG A 52 18.57 -11.29 -3.51
CA ARG A 52 19.15 -12.64 -3.66
C ARG A 52 20.40 -12.83 -2.81
N ARG A 53 21.17 -11.76 -2.62
CA ARG A 53 22.42 -11.75 -1.84
C ARG A 53 22.24 -11.32 -0.37
N SER A 54 21.00 -11.26 0.13
CA SER A 54 20.75 -10.96 1.54
C SER A 54 21.42 -11.99 2.44
N THR A 55 22.16 -11.55 3.46
CA THR A 55 23.04 -12.41 4.24
C THR A 55 23.11 -11.95 5.69
N THR A 56 23.36 -12.85 6.63
CA THR A 56 23.62 -12.48 8.04
C THR A 56 25.04 -12.01 8.27
N ASP A 57 25.92 -12.14 7.27
CA ASP A 57 27.31 -11.69 7.31
C ASP A 57 27.44 -10.25 6.78
N LEU A 58 27.75 -9.31 7.68
CA LEU A 58 27.92 -7.90 7.33
C LEU A 58 29.06 -7.68 6.34
N SER A 59 30.16 -8.44 6.44
CA SER A 59 31.32 -8.29 5.56
C SER A 59 30.97 -8.66 4.12
N GLN A 60 30.15 -9.70 3.92
CA GLN A 60 29.64 -10.06 2.60
C GLN A 60 28.72 -8.98 2.02
N ALA A 61 27.85 -8.40 2.84
CA ALA A 61 26.96 -7.31 2.41
C ALA A 61 27.74 -6.03 2.05
N LEU A 62 28.78 -5.69 2.83
CA LEU A 62 29.70 -4.58 2.54
C LEU A 62 30.53 -4.84 1.27
N GLY A 63 30.99 -6.08 1.07
CA GLY A 63 31.66 -6.48 -0.16
C GLY A 63 30.79 -6.25 -1.39
N PHE A 64 29.51 -6.60 -1.32
CA PHE A 64 28.56 -6.32 -2.40
C PHE A 64 28.34 -4.80 -2.60
N LEU A 65 28.22 -4.01 -1.53
CA LEU A 65 28.10 -2.55 -1.64
C LEU A 65 29.33 -1.91 -2.34
N GLN A 66 30.53 -2.39 -2.02
CA GLN A 66 31.78 -1.93 -2.64
C GLN A 66 31.92 -2.40 -4.09
N GLU A 67 31.38 -3.56 -4.43
CA GLU A 67 31.33 -4.08 -5.79
C GLU A 67 30.49 -3.16 -6.69
N ILE A 68 29.27 -2.82 -6.26
CA ILE A 68 28.34 -2.00 -7.06
C ILE A 68 28.73 -0.52 -7.14
N SER A 69 29.51 0.00 -6.18
CA SER A 69 29.90 1.42 -6.16
C SER A 69 30.73 1.82 -7.39
N LYS A 70 31.24 0.85 -8.15
CA LYS A 70 32.00 1.05 -9.39
C LYS A 70 31.12 1.11 -10.65
N SER A 71 29.89 0.59 -10.59
CA SER A 71 29.06 0.34 -11.78
C SER A 71 27.64 0.90 -11.70
N ALA A 72 27.16 1.23 -10.50
CA ALA A 72 25.83 1.76 -10.24
C ALA A 72 25.86 3.17 -9.63
N PRO A 73 24.76 3.94 -9.73
CA PRO A 73 24.65 5.25 -9.09
C PRO A 73 24.89 5.17 -7.58
N SER A 74 25.51 6.20 -7.01
CA SER A 74 25.82 6.30 -5.58
C SER A 74 24.57 6.63 -4.75
N CYS A 75 23.62 5.71 -4.73
CA CYS A 75 22.32 5.85 -4.09
C CYS A 75 21.99 4.70 -3.11
N PHE A 76 23.01 3.95 -2.69
CA PHE A 76 22.85 2.71 -1.95
C PHE A 76 23.54 2.74 -0.58
N SER A 77 22.98 1.99 0.38
CA SER A 77 23.58 1.78 1.69
C SER A 77 23.26 0.37 2.21
N ILE A 78 23.92 -0.04 3.30
CA ILE A 78 23.53 -1.26 4.01
C ILE A 78 22.24 -1.01 4.79
N SER A 79 21.31 -1.95 4.65
CA SER A 79 20.04 -2.00 5.38
C SER A 79 19.89 -3.36 6.06
N VAL A 80 19.22 -3.36 7.20
CA VAL A 80 18.85 -4.59 7.92
C VAL A 80 17.42 -4.95 7.52
N ASP A 81 17.19 -6.17 7.02
CA ASP A 81 15.83 -6.64 6.76
C ASP A 81 15.15 -7.04 8.08
N ARG A 82 14.53 -6.05 8.73
CA ARG A 82 13.82 -6.20 10.00
C ARG A 82 12.57 -7.08 9.90
N LYS A 83 12.11 -7.40 8.69
CA LYS A 83 10.92 -8.24 8.48
C LYS A 83 11.22 -9.74 8.65
N ARG A 84 12.50 -10.13 8.75
CA ARG A 84 12.93 -11.53 8.89
C ARG A 84 13.55 -11.78 10.26
N LYS A 85 13.30 -12.96 10.83
CA LYS A 85 13.78 -13.36 12.18
C LYS A 85 15.31 -13.27 12.31
N LEU A 86 16.05 -13.70 11.29
CA LEU A 86 17.52 -13.66 11.26
C LEU A 86 18.09 -12.27 10.96
N ARG A 87 17.24 -11.29 10.65
CA ARG A 87 17.63 -9.89 10.36
C ARG A 87 18.83 -9.75 9.43
N PRO A 88 18.81 -10.37 8.23
CA PRO A 88 19.93 -10.31 7.31
C PRO A 88 20.19 -8.88 6.84
N TYR A 89 21.46 -8.58 6.58
CA TYR A 89 21.92 -7.40 5.88
C TYR A 89 21.67 -7.54 4.37
N ARG A 90 21.38 -6.40 3.73
CA ARG A 90 21.30 -6.28 2.28
C ARG A 90 21.54 -4.83 1.86
N VAL A 91 21.87 -4.63 0.60
CA VAL A 91 21.95 -3.29 0.00
C VAL A 91 20.54 -2.72 -0.22
N GLY A 92 20.25 -1.56 0.34
CA GLY A 92 18.99 -0.84 0.17
C GLY A 92 19.21 0.50 -0.52
N PHE A 93 18.14 1.03 -1.12
CA PHE A 93 18.14 2.40 -1.61
C PHE A 93 18.28 3.36 -0.43
N LEU A 94 19.28 4.25 -0.51
CA LEU A 94 19.57 5.28 0.47
C LEU A 94 18.87 6.58 0.07
N GLY A 95 19.15 7.03 -1.14
CA GLY A 95 18.54 8.25 -1.68
C GLY A 95 19.28 8.77 -2.89
N TYR A 96 18.57 9.56 -3.70
CA TYR A 96 19.10 10.13 -4.93
C TYR A 96 18.35 11.41 -5.30
N ASP A 97 19.03 12.26 -6.06
CA ASP A 97 18.47 13.52 -6.52
C ASP A 97 18.07 13.39 -7.99
N TRP A 98 16.82 13.73 -8.30
CA TRP A 98 16.35 13.77 -9.68
C TRP A 98 15.84 15.16 -10.03
N GLN A 99 16.05 15.57 -11.28
CA GLN A 99 15.47 16.77 -11.85
C GLN A 99 14.19 16.40 -12.61
N ILE A 100 13.03 16.85 -12.13
CA ILE A 100 11.74 16.64 -12.77
C ILE A 100 11.19 18.00 -13.21
N GLY A 101 11.28 18.28 -14.51
CA GLY A 101 11.00 19.61 -15.05
C GLY A 101 11.91 20.65 -14.41
N LYS A 102 11.35 21.63 -13.70
CA LYS A 102 12.10 22.69 -13.01
C LYS A 102 12.40 22.40 -11.54
N THR A 103 11.90 21.29 -11.02
CA THR A 103 12.01 20.95 -9.59
C THR A 103 13.06 19.87 -9.40
N ARG A 104 14.05 20.13 -8.55
CA ARG A 104 15.00 19.11 -8.09
C ARG A 104 14.46 18.44 -6.83
N ILE A 105 14.22 17.15 -6.90
CA ILE A 105 13.68 16.35 -5.81
C ILE A 105 14.75 15.42 -5.23
N ARG A 106 14.89 15.45 -3.91
CA ARG A 106 15.62 14.44 -3.13
C ARG A 106 14.66 13.32 -2.79
N VAL A 107 14.89 12.12 -3.31
CA VAL A 107 14.13 10.94 -2.91
C VAL A 107 14.98 10.12 -1.94
N GLU A 108 14.43 9.78 -0.79
CA GLU A 108 15.14 9.08 0.28
C GLU A 108 14.48 7.74 0.59
N GLY A 109 15.30 6.72 0.71
CA GLY A 109 14.85 5.39 1.09
C GLY A 109 14.66 5.32 2.59
N GLU A 110 13.46 5.01 3.03
CA GLU A 110 13.09 4.90 4.44
C GLU A 110 12.34 3.61 4.78
N GLU A 111 12.28 3.32 6.08
CA GLU A 111 11.41 2.23 6.53
C GLU A 111 9.95 2.61 6.27
N PRO A 112 9.10 1.74 5.71
CA PRO A 112 7.78 2.15 5.25
C PRO A 112 6.86 2.76 6.33
N HIS A 113 7.06 2.36 7.59
CA HIS A 113 6.31 2.89 8.74
C HIS A 113 6.80 4.29 9.18
N ASN A 114 7.95 4.76 8.70
CA ASN A 114 8.47 6.07 9.07
C ASN A 114 7.86 7.19 8.22
N GLY A 115 7.37 6.91 7.01
CA GLY A 115 6.98 7.95 6.04
C GLY A 115 6.03 9.01 6.61
N SER A 116 4.96 8.59 7.29
CA SER A 116 4.00 9.51 7.93
C SER A 116 4.59 10.25 9.14
N SER A 117 5.53 9.63 9.85
CA SER A 117 6.24 10.27 10.96
C SER A 117 7.18 11.36 10.45
N LEU A 118 7.84 11.15 9.31
CA LEU A 118 8.73 12.13 8.69
C LEU A 118 7.98 13.36 8.20
N ILE A 119 6.75 13.21 7.68
CA ILE A 119 5.87 14.35 7.38
C ILE A 119 5.57 15.14 8.66
N LYS A 120 5.17 14.44 9.74
CA LYS A 120 4.87 15.09 11.02
C LYS A 120 6.07 15.85 11.60
N LEU A 121 7.27 15.32 11.41
CA LEU A 121 8.53 15.89 11.90
C LEU A 121 9.08 16.97 10.96
N ASP A 122 8.34 17.35 9.92
CA ASP A 122 8.80 18.37 8.97
C ASP A 122 10.10 17.95 8.24
N GLU A 123 10.36 16.65 8.11
CA GLU A 123 11.58 16.12 7.49
C GLU A 123 11.40 15.85 5.99
N VAL A 124 10.18 15.54 5.55
CA VAL A 124 9.87 15.31 4.13
C VAL A 124 8.60 16.03 3.69
N ASP A 125 8.55 16.43 2.43
CA ASP A 125 7.40 17.13 1.86
C ASP A 125 6.30 16.16 1.40
N LEU A 126 6.71 14.95 0.97
CA LEU A 126 5.80 13.88 0.61
C LEU A 126 6.40 12.50 0.89
N THR A 127 5.55 11.48 0.88
CA THR A 127 5.96 10.08 0.94
C THR A 127 5.06 9.19 0.09
N VAL A 128 5.58 8.04 -0.34
CA VAL A 128 4.80 6.98 -1.01
C VAL A 128 4.66 5.80 -0.07
N VAL A 129 3.44 5.57 0.43
CA VAL A 129 3.14 4.51 1.42
C VAL A 129 1.80 3.82 1.13
N GLY A 130 1.64 2.60 1.62
CA GLY A 130 0.35 1.93 1.63
C GLY A 130 -0.63 2.52 2.66
N LEU A 131 -1.93 2.38 2.43
CA LEU A 131 -2.95 2.73 3.45
C LEU A 131 -2.73 1.92 4.74
N ASP A 132 -2.36 0.65 4.64
CA ASP A 132 -2.09 -0.23 5.77
C ASP A 132 -0.97 0.31 6.68
N GLU A 133 0.08 0.84 6.06
CA GLU A 133 1.21 1.44 6.76
C GLU A 133 0.84 2.82 7.30
N LEU A 134 0.11 3.61 6.52
CA LEU A 134 -0.41 4.90 6.95
C LEU A 134 -1.30 4.74 8.19
N LEU A 135 -2.29 3.85 8.15
CA LEU A 135 -3.19 3.57 9.25
C LEU A 135 -2.39 3.13 10.47
N SER A 136 -1.45 2.20 10.36
CA SER A 136 -0.67 1.70 11.51
C SER A 136 0.02 2.80 12.33
N MET A 137 0.32 3.94 11.70
CA MET A 137 1.05 5.06 12.31
C MET A 137 0.19 6.28 12.64
N THR A 138 -1.04 6.34 12.12
CA THR A 138 -1.88 7.56 12.16
C THR A 138 -3.25 7.34 12.78
N GLN A 139 -3.54 6.15 13.32
CA GLN A 139 -4.86 5.83 13.89
C GLN A 139 -5.32 6.86 14.92
N HIS A 140 -4.41 7.39 15.74
CA HIS A 140 -4.76 8.34 16.79
C HIS A 140 -5.26 9.70 16.25
N TYR A 141 -5.06 10.01 14.96
CA TYR A 141 -5.61 11.21 14.33
C TYR A 141 -7.04 11.04 13.80
N LEU A 142 -7.47 9.80 13.61
CA LEU A 142 -8.79 9.46 13.10
C LEU A 142 -9.83 9.49 14.22
N GLY A 143 -11.07 9.86 13.90
CA GLY A 143 -12.20 9.77 14.83
C GLY A 143 -12.49 8.30 15.18
N ASP A 144 -12.83 7.53 14.14
CA ASP A 144 -12.98 6.08 14.23
C ASP A 144 -12.10 5.39 13.16
N PRO A 145 -10.90 4.88 13.53
CA PRO A 145 -10.03 4.16 12.61
C PRO A 145 -10.67 2.94 11.95
N THR A 146 -11.69 2.35 12.59
CA THR A 146 -12.34 1.11 12.14
C THR A 146 -13.21 1.34 10.90
N GLN A 147 -13.63 2.59 10.68
CA GLN A 147 -14.43 3.01 9.54
C GLN A 147 -13.57 3.27 8.28
N VAL A 148 -12.25 3.42 8.43
CA VAL A 148 -11.33 3.68 7.30
C VAL A 148 -10.92 2.38 6.63
N THR A 149 -11.82 1.80 5.85
CA THR A 149 -11.56 0.55 5.11
C THR A 149 -10.95 0.77 3.72
N LYS A 150 -10.94 2.01 3.24
CA LYS A 150 -10.49 2.44 1.91
C LYS A 150 -9.78 3.79 2.03
N TRP A 151 -8.76 4.02 1.21
CA TRP A 151 -7.97 5.25 1.35
C TRP A 151 -8.78 6.51 1.07
N GLY A 152 -9.82 6.42 0.23
CA GLY A 152 -10.68 7.55 -0.12
C GLY A 152 -11.48 8.10 1.07
N MET A 153 -11.53 7.39 2.20
CA MET A 153 -12.14 7.85 3.46
C MET A 153 -11.14 8.55 4.38
N TYR A 154 -9.83 8.31 4.19
CA TYR A 154 -8.81 8.67 5.18
C TYR A 154 -8.84 10.16 5.54
N ASN A 155 -8.73 11.05 4.53
CA ASN A 155 -8.69 12.50 4.79
C ASN A 155 -9.96 12.99 5.49
N TYR A 156 -11.12 12.43 5.13
CA TYR A 156 -12.40 12.81 5.70
C TYR A 156 -12.40 12.53 7.21
N GLN A 157 -12.02 11.31 7.58
CA GLN A 157 -12.03 10.76 8.94
C GLN A 157 -10.94 11.32 9.87
N LEU A 158 -10.07 12.23 9.39
CA LEU A 158 -9.11 12.94 10.24
C LEU A 158 -9.83 13.96 11.14
N GLU A 159 -9.95 13.68 12.43
CA GLU A 159 -10.57 14.60 13.38
C GLU A 159 -9.57 15.48 14.14
N LYS A 160 -8.37 14.95 14.39
CA LYS A 160 -7.34 15.69 15.13
C LYS A 160 -6.42 16.47 14.19
N PRO A 161 -5.85 17.60 14.65
CA PRO A 161 -4.91 18.38 13.85
C PRO A 161 -3.72 17.56 13.37
N THR A 162 -3.46 17.61 12.06
CA THR A 162 -2.30 17.01 11.40
C THR A 162 -2.17 17.60 10.00
N SER A 163 -0.94 17.73 9.50
CA SER A 163 -0.64 18.11 8.11
C SER A 163 -0.71 16.92 7.15
N ILE A 164 -0.72 15.68 7.66
CA ILE A 164 -0.69 14.46 6.85
C ILE A 164 -1.99 14.35 6.03
N ARG A 165 -1.89 14.40 4.70
CA ARG A 165 -3.02 14.19 3.80
C ARG A 165 -2.68 13.24 2.66
N VAL A 166 -3.63 12.39 2.31
CA VAL A 166 -3.56 11.57 1.10
C VAL A 166 -3.90 12.44 -0.09
N ALA A 167 -2.92 12.60 -0.99
CA ALA A 167 -3.07 13.32 -2.25
C ALA A 167 -3.72 12.46 -3.35
N GLY A 168 -3.89 11.16 -3.13
CA GLY A 168 -4.54 10.22 -4.05
C GLY A 168 -3.71 8.96 -4.27
N SER A 169 -4.22 8.07 -5.12
CA SER A 169 -3.51 6.85 -5.51
C SER A 169 -2.28 7.17 -6.36
N ALA A 170 -1.17 6.48 -6.06
CA ALA A 170 0.03 6.56 -6.88
C ALA A 170 -0.03 5.68 -8.13
N MET A 171 -1.09 4.84 -8.27
CA MET A 171 -1.33 4.01 -9.46
C MET A 171 -0.16 3.11 -9.87
N LEU A 172 0.73 2.80 -8.93
CA LEU A 172 1.93 2.00 -9.18
C LEU A 172 1.53 0.58 -9.58
N SER A 173 1.92 0.14 -10.78
CA SER A 173 1.61 -1.19 -11.31
C SER A 173 2.85 -2.06 -11.49
N SER A 174 2.60 -3.36 -11.61
CA SER A 174 3.60 -4.32 -12.03
C SER A 174 2.96 -5.46 -12.83
N TYR A 175 3.69 -6.00 -13.80
CA TYR A 175 3.25 -7.15 -14.57
C TYR A 175 2.95 -8.37 -13.68
N ASN A 176 1.73 -8.89 -13.80
CA ASN A 176 1.29 -10.10 -13.12
C ASN A 176 1.27 -11.27 -14.10
N LYS A 177 2.18 -12.23 -13.91
CA LYS A 177 2.30 -13.40 -14.79
C LYS A 177 1.08 -14.31 -14.82
N VAL A 178 0.31 -14.40 -13.73
CA VAL A 178 -0.88 -15.25 -13.65
C VAL A 178 -2.03 -14.64 -14.46
N PHE A 179 -2.13 -13.31 -14.43
CA PHE A 179 -3.13 -12.55 -15.17
C PHE A 179 -2.72 -12.27 -16.63
N GLY A 180 -1.42 -12.18 -16.91
CA GLY A 180 -0.90 -11.85 -18.23
C GLY A 180 -0.83 -10.35 -18.54
N GLY A 181 -0.98 -9.48 -17.53
CA GLY A 181 -1.02 -8.03 -17.73
C GLY A 181 -0.60 -7.22 -16.50
N GLU A 182 -0.58 -5.89 -16.63
CA GLU A 182 -0.29 -4.97 -15.53
C GLU A 182 -1.40 -5.02 -14.47
N VAL A 183 -0.99 -5.17 -13.21
CA VAL A 183 -1.88 -5.12 -12.06
C VAL A 183 -1.33 -4.09 -11.09
N GLN A 184 -2.19 -3.19 -10.62
CA GLN A 184 -1.81 -2.21 -9.62
C GLN A 184 -1.39 -2.89 -8.32
N ASP A 185 -0.48 -2.24 -7.59
CA ASP A 185 -0.07 -2.63 -6.25
C ASP A 185 -1.20 -2.41 -5.22
N MET A 186 -2.28 -3.19 -5.36
CA MET A 186 -3.40 -3.28 -4.43
C MET A 186 -3.27 -4.55 -3.60
N VAL A 187 -3.58 -4.43 -2.31
CA VAL A 187 -3.61 -5.54 -1.34
C VAL A 187 -4.86 -5.46 -0.49
N GLY A 188 -5.33 -6.61 0.00
CA GLY A 188 -6.36 -6.66 1.04
C GLY A 188 -5.84 -7.33 2.30
N PHE A 189 -6.32 -6.91 3.46
CA PHE A 189 -6.00 -7.54 4.74
C PHE A 189 -7.04 -8.59 5.09
N PHE A 190 -6.79 -9.86 4.75
CA PHE A 190 -7.79 -10.93 4.77
C PHE A 190 -7.63 -11.89 5.93
N LEU A 191 -8.76 -12.48 6.33
CA LEU A 191 -8.75 -13.70 7.15
C LEU A 191 -8.27 -14.88 6.30
N ILE A 192 -7.35 -15.65 6.87
CA ILE A 192 -6.78 -16.85 6.25
C ILE A 192 -6.82 -18.04 7.22
N SER A 193 -6.95 -19.26 6.69
CA SER A 193 -6.96 -20.47 7.51
C SER A 193 -6.44 -21.70 6.78
N LYS A 194 -6.18 -22.77 7.53
CA LYS A 194 -5.95 -24.10 6.94
C LYS A 194 -7.23 -24.70 6.36
N LYS A 195 -7.08 -25.58 5.36
CA LYS A 195 -8.15 -26.47 4.91
C LYS A 195 -8.58 -27.42 6.03
N GLY A 196 -9.88 -27.73 6.08
CA GLY A 196 -10.43 -28.74 7.00
C GLY A 196 -10.62 -28.29 8.45
N GLY A 197 -10.46 -27.00 8.77
CA GLY A 197 -10.81 -26.42 10.06
C GLY A 197 -12.25 -25.88 10.07
N SER A 198 -13.14 -26.52 10.84
CA SER A 198 -14.53 -26.11 11.11
C SER A 198 -15.57 -26.28 9.98
N ARG A 199 -16.37 -27.36 10.07
CA ARG A 199 -17.70 -27.48 9.40
C ARG A 199 -18.84 -26.81 10.18
N ARG A 200 -18.60 -26.28 11.40
CA ARG A 200 -19.70 -25.88 12.32
C ARG A 200 -20.05 -24.39 12.28
N SER A 201 -19.11 -23.49 11.96
CA SER A 201 -19.39 -22.05 11.86
C SER A 201 -18.56 -21.38 10.76
N PRO A 202 -19.08 -20.32 10.12
CA PRO A 202 -18.31 -19.43 9.25
C PRO A 202 -17.01 -18.91 9.86
N ILE A 203 -16.00 -18.65 9.02
CA ILE A 203 -14.82 -17.85 9.39
C ILE A 203 -15.06 -16.44 8.85
N ASP A 204 -15.55 -15.58 9.71
CA ASP A 204 -15.73 -14.15 9.49
C ASP A 204 -15.55 -13.38 10.80
N PHE A 205 -15.34 -12.07 10.71
CA PHE A 205 -15.04 -11.24 11.87
C PHE A 205 -16.15 -11.25 12.93
N GLU A 206 -17.42 -11.27 12.51
CA GLU A 206 -18.56 -11.27 13.42
C GLU A 206 -18.62 -12.56 14.24
N THR A 207 -18.50 -13.71 13.58
CA THR A 207 -18.50 -15.02 14.24
C THR A 207 -17.31 -15.18 15.18
N LEU A 208 -16.11 -14.76 14.73
CA LEU A 208 -14.89 -14.84 15.53
C LEU A 208 -14.95 -13.96 16.78
N SER A 209 -15.56 -12.78 16.67
CA SER A 209 -15.74 -11.85 17.80
C SER A 209 -16.70 -12.40 18.87
N LYS A 210 -17.70 -13.18 18.47
CA LYS A 210 -18.70 -13.78 19.38
C LYS A 210 -18.25 -15.12 19.98
N HIS A 211 -17.54 -15.94 19.20
CA HIS A 211 -17.30 -17.35 19.54
C HIS A 211 -15.83 -17.75 19.72
N GLY A 212 -14.90 -16.77 19.69
CA GLY A 212 -13.55 -16.86 20.26
C GLY A 212 -12.64 -17.95 19.69
N ARG A 213 -11.86 -17.61 18.67
CA ARG A 213 -10.66 -18.37 18.24
C ARG A 213 -9.44 -17.47 18.28
N HIS A 214 -8.26 -18.05 18.47
CA HIS A 214 -7.00 -17.32 18.30
C HIS A 214 -6.89 -16.85 16.85
N VAL A 215 -6.63 -15.55 16.69
CA VAL A 215 -6.38 -14.89 15.42
C VAL A 215 -4.93 -14.41 15.42
N PHE A 216 -4.09 -15.09 14.67
CA PHE A 216 -2.69 -14.69 14.50
C PHE A 216 -2.60 -13.47 13.60
N VAL A 217 -1.88 -12.44 14.03
CA VAL A 217 -1.66 -11.23 13.25
C VAL A 217 -0.20 -10.82 13.32
N LYS A 218 0.31 -10.22 12.25
CA LYS A 218 1.63 -9.60 12.32
C LYS A 218 1.62 -8.43 13.31
N GLY A 219 2.61 -8.37 14.20
CA GLY A 219 2.61 -7.41 15.32
C GLY A 219 2.37 -5.95 14.91
N ARG A 220 2.91 -5.50 13.77
CA ARG A 220 2.71 -4.14 13.25
C ARG A 220 1.26 -3.77 12.93
N TYR A 221 0.38 -4.75 12.74
CA TYR A 221 -1.05 -4.55 12.47
C TYR A 221 -1.94 -4.87 13.67
N SER A 222 -1.37 -5.35 14.77
CA SER A 222 -2.14 -5.78 15.95
C SER A 222 -3.01 -4.65 16.52
N GLY A 223 -2.46 -3.42 16.63
CA GLY A 223 -3.21 -2.24 17.07
C GLY A 223 -4.42 -1.93 16.18
N ILE A 224 -4.28 -2.06 14.86
CA ILE A 224 -5.39 -1.83 13.92
C ILE A 224 -6.51 -2.84 14.15
N VAL A 225 -6.16 -4.12 14.30
CA VAL A 225 -7.16 -5.18 14.50
C VAL A 225 -7.81 -5.07 15.88
N MET A 226 -7.05 -4.75 16.93
CA MET A 226 -7.59 -4.55 18.28
C MET A 226 -8.56 -3.37 18.34
N ALA A 227 -8.30 -2.29 17.60
CA ALA A 227 -9.23 -1.18 17.48
C ALA A 227 -10.51 -1.58 16.74
N ALA A 228 -10.37 -2.28 15.60
CA ALA A 228 -11.50 -2.72 14.77
C ALA A 228 -12.38 -3.78 15.42
N TYR A 229 -11.77 -4.72 16.14
CA TYR A 229 -12.48 -5.82 16.78
C TYR A 229 -11.85 -6.13 18.14
N PRO A 230 -12.19 -5.34 19.18
CA PRO A 230 -11.61 -5.50 20.52
C PRO A 230 -11.93 -6.85 21.17
N GLN A 231 -12.95 -7.55 20.66
CA GLN A 231 -13.36 -8.87 21.14
C GLN A 231 -12.62 -10.04 20.47
N LEU A 232 -11.81 -9.79 19.43
CA LEU A 232 -10.99 -10.85 18.82
C LEU A 232 -9.84 -11.22 19.76
N ARG A 233 -9.60 -12.53 19.90
CA ARG A 233 -8.44 -13.06 20.62
C ARG A 233 -7.21 -13.00 19.72
N ILE A 234 -6.57 -11.85 19.71
CA ILE A 234 -5.44 -11.56 18.82
C ILE A 234 -4.14 -12.06 19.45
N GLU A 235 -3.33 -12.75 18.65
CA GLU A 235 -1.97 -13.15 19.02
C GLU A 235 -0.98 -12.61 17.99
N SER A 236 -0.03 -11.80 18.46
CA SER A 236 0.99 -11.19 17.59
C SER A 236 2.08 -12.20 17.26
N VAL A 237 2.36 -12.39 15.97
CA VAL A 237 3.39 -13.32 15.47
C VAL A 237 4.27 -12.66 14.40
N ASP A 238 5.44 -13.25 14.14
CA ASP A 238 6.37 -12.73 13.12
C ASP A 238 5.92 -13.10 11.68
N ASP A 239 5.44 -14.33 11.51
CA ASP A 239 5.02 -14.92 10.24
C ASP A 239 3.67 -15.64 10.44
N VAL A 240 2.59 -15.00 10.01
CA VAL A 240 1.20 -15.49 10.20
C VAL A 240 0.99 -16.79 9.44
N GLU A 241 1.47 -16.84 8.19
CA GLU A 241 1.29 -17.98 7.31
C GLU A 241 2.01 -19.22 7.86
N GLU A 242 3.24 -19.07 8.34
CA GLU A 242 4.00 -20.16 8.96
C GLU A 242 3.42 -20.59 10.31
N THR A 243 3.01 -19.63 11.13
CA THR A 243 2.37 -19.95 12.42
C THR A 243 1.10 -20.76 12.21
N LEU A 244 0.27 -20.39 11.21
CA LEU A 244 -0.94 -21.14 10.88
C LEU A 244 -0.69 -22.57 10.42
N MET A 245 0.40 -22.81 9.68
CA MET A 245 0.75 -24.18 9.27
C MET A 245 0.99 -25.07 10.49
N ASN A 246 1.66 -24.52 11.51
CA ASN A 246 2.07 -25.24 12.72
C ASN A 246 1.01 -25.24 13.84
N ALA A 247 0.02 -24.34 13.80
CA ALA A 247 -1.03 -24.24 14.81
C ALA A 247 -2.10 -25.35 14.71
N GLU A 248 -3.05 -25.40 15.64
CA GLU A 248 -4.14 -26.39 15.60
C GLU A 248 -5.14 -26.13 14.46
N LYS A 249 -5.89 -27.17 14.05
CA LYS A 249 -6.95 -27.01 13.04
C LYS A 249 -8.05 -26.07 13.56
N GLY A 250 -8.46 -25.12 12.72
CA GLY A 250 -9.46 -24.11 13.08
C GLY A 250 -8.87 -22.77 13.53
N SER A 251 -7.55 -22.70 13.72
CA SER A 251 -6.82 -21.44 13.88
C SER A 251 -6.99 -20.54 12.65
N VAL A 252 -7.01 -19.24 12.90
CA VAL A 252 -7.22 -18.21 11.88
C VAL A 252 -6.08 -17.20 11.95
N GLY A 253 -5.72 -16.61 10.83
CA GLY A 253 -4.77 -15.51 10.79
C GLY A 253 -5.30 -14.35 9.97
N LEU A 254 -4.70 -13.18 10.15
CA LEU A 254 -4.93 -11.98 9.35
C LEU A 254 -3.65 -11.64 8.60
N GLU A 255 -3.73 -11.61 7.26
CA GLU A 255 -2.57 -11.41 6.38
C GLU A 255 -2.87 -10.46 5.22
N ILE A 256 -1.86 -9.68 4.84
CA ILE A 256 -1.91 -8.81 3.67
C ILE A 256 -1.70 -9.65 2.42
N VAL A 257 -2.73 -9.77 1.60
CA VAL A 257 -2.71 -10.59 0.39
C VAL A 257 -2.81 -9.71 -0.84
N GLN A 258 -1.83 -9.85 -1.73
CA GLN A 258 -1.83 -9.23 -3.06
C GLN A 258 -2.28 -10.24 -4.12
N THR A 259 -1.46 -11.26 -4.37
CA THR A 259 -1.66 -12.24 -5.44
C THR A 259 -2.20 -13.57 -4.94
N GLY A 260 -2.03 -13.89 -3.65
CA GLY A 260 -2.40 -15.19 -3.08
C GLY A 260 -1.40 -16.32 -3.34
N ASN A 261 -0.23 -16.05 -3.92
CA ASN A 261 0.76 -17.09 -4.25
C ASN A 261 1.22 -17.89 -3.03
N THR A 262 1.52 -17.22 -1.91
CA THR A 262 1.99 -17.90 -0.71
C THR A 262 0.90 -18.74 -0.06
N LEU A 263 -0.34 -18.23 -0.02
CA LEU A 263 -1.51 -19.00 0.43
C LEU A 263 -1.68 -20.26 -0.42
N LYS A 264 -1.63 -20.13 -1.75
CA LYS A 264 -1.74 -21.24 -2.68
C LYS A 264 -0.64 -22.28 -2.48
N SER A 265 0.63 -21.86 -2.34
CA SER A 265 1.75 -22.77 -2.12
C SER A 265 1.66 -23.51 -0.78
N LYS A 266 1.12 -22.85 0.26
CA LYS A 266 0.92 -23.45 1.59
C LYS A 266 -0.44 -24.15 1.74
N GLY A 267 -1.29 -24.15 0.71
CA GLY A 267 -2.62 -24.76 0.76
C GLY A 267 -3.61 -24.08 1.71
N LEU A 268 -3.40 -22.79 2.00
CA LEU A 268 -4.27 -21.97 2.85
C LEU A 268 -5.49 -21.47 2.10
N LEU A 269 -6.56 -21.20 2.84
CA LEU A 269 -7.80 -20.59 2.37
C LEU A 269 -7.78 -19.09 2.67
N LEU A 270 -8.37 -18.31 1.78
CA LEU A 270 -8.67 -16.89 1.96
C LEU A 270 -10.18 -16.73 2.15
N HIS A 271 -10.62 -15.95 3.13
CA HIS A 271 -12.04 -15.84 3.50
C HIS A 271 -12.60 -14.45 3.27
N GLY A 272 -13.76 -14.39 2.61
CA GLY A 272 -14.62 -13.21 2.59
C GLY A 272 -13.98 -11.96 1.97
N ALA A 273 -14.44 -10.81 2.45
CA ALA A 273 -13.88 -9.50 2.17
C ALA A 273 -12.71 -9.19 3.14
N PRO A 274 -11.74 -8.35 2.75
CA PRO A 274 -10.67 -7.93 3.64
C PRO A 274 -11.18 -6.93 4.67
N LEU A 275 -10.44 -6.76 5.75
CA LEU A 275 -10.68 -5.71 6.75
C LEU A 275 -10.57 -4.31 6.14
N PHE A 276 -9.53 -4.11 5.33
CA PHE A 276 -9.37 -2.90 4.52
C PHE A 276 -8.63 -3.25 3.22
N LEU A 277 -8.75 -2.36 2.24
CA LEU A 277 -7.98 -2.36 1.01
C LEU A 277 -6.88 -1.32 1.11
N SER A 278 -5.66 -1.70 0.73
CA SER A 278 -4.50 -0.81 0.67
C SER A 278 -3.92 -0.78 -0.73
N GLU A 279 -3.43 0.38 -1.14
CA GLU A 279 -2.66 0.58 -2.36
C GLU A 279 -1.59 1.64 -2.10
N SER A 280 -0.62 1.78 -3.00
CA SER A 280 0.38 2.85 -2.87
C SER A 280 -0.28 4.22 -3.05
N LEU A 281 -0.08 5.11 -2.08
CA LEU A 281 -0.64 6.46 -2.04
C LEU A 281 0.47 7.50 -2.06
N TYR A 282 0.20 8.65 -2.68
CA TYR A 282 0.95 9.86 -2.41
C TYR A 282 0.39 10.50 -1.13
N VAL A 283 1.22 10.60 -0.10
CA VAL A 283 0.87 11.27 1.16
C VAL A 283 1.75 12.50 1.28
N VAL A 284 1.15 13.66 1.57
CA VAL A 284 1.81 14.96 1.45
C VAL A 284 1.67 15.72 2.77
N ASP A 285 2.70 16.49 3.11
CA ASP A 285 2.57 17.57 4.08
C ASP A 285 1.68 18.67 3.51
N TYR A 286 0.43 18.70 3.95
CA TYR A 286 -0.57 19.63 3.44
C TYR A 286 -0.26 21.09 3.80
N ASP A 287 0.33 21.35 4.96
CA ASP A 287 0.62 22.72 5.40
C ASP A 287 1.73 23.31 4.53
N ARG A 288 2.76 22.52 4.22
CA ARG A 288 3.79 22.88 3.23
C ARG A 288 3.22 22.98 1.83
N PHE A 289 2.32 22.07 1.43
CA PHE A 289 1.67 22.12 0.12
C PHE A 289 0.95 23.46 -0.08
N GLN A 290 0.28 23.99 0.94
CA GLN A 290 -0.41 25.29 0.82
C GLN A 290 0.57 26.45 0.56
N GLN A 291 1.78 26.38 1.14
CA GLN A 291 2.74 27.48 1.16
C GLN A 291 3.82 27.38 0.07
N ASN A 292 4.12 26.17 -0.42
CA ASN A 292 5.22 25.89 -1.34
C ASN A 292 4.73 25.66 -2.79
N PRO A 293 4.89 26.62 -3.72
CA PRO A 293 4.46 26.47 -5.10
C PRO A 293 5.18 25.35 -5.86
N ALA A 294 6.42 25.02 -5.50
CA ALA A 294 7.16 23.92 -6.12
C ALA A 294 6.56 22.57 -5.75
N LEU A 295 6.20 22.39 -4.46
CA LEU A 295 5.51 21.20 -3.98
C LEU A 295 4.15 21.02 -4.67
N ARG A 296 3.37 22.10 -4.81
CA ARG A 296 2.08 22.04 -5.51
C ARG A 296 2.22 21.56 -6.94
N LYS A 297 3.09 22.21 -7.72
CA LYS A 297 3.35 21.84 -9.12
C LYS A 297 3.87 20.41 -9.25
N PHE A 298 4.69 19.97 -8.29
CA PHE A 298 5.22 18.62 -8.28
C PHE A 298 4.12 17.58 -7.98
N VAL A 299 3.30 17.78 -6.95
CA VAL A 299 2.17 16.89 -6.64
C VAL A 299 1.16 16.85 -7.80
N GLU A 300 0.92 17.97 -8.47
CA GLU A 300 0.09 18.01 -9.68
C GLU A 300 0.72 17.22 -10.85
N SER A 301 2.05 17.27 -11.02
CA SER A 301 2.74 16.53 -12.08
C SER A 301 2.78 15.01 -11.84
N LEU A 302 2.68 14.58 -10.58
CA LEU A 302 2.49 13.17 -10.21
C LEU A 302 1.13 12.61 -10.63
N LYS A 303 0.14 13.46 -10.94
CA LYS A 303 -1.22 13.09 -11.34
C LYS A 303 -1.85 12.04 -10.42
N PRO A 304 -1.94 12.30 -9.09
CA PRO A 304 -2.48 11.34 -8.16
C PRO A 304 -3.95 11.03 -8.49
N ALA A 305 -4.26 9.75 -8.66
CA ALA A 305 -5.59 9.34 -9.12
C ALA A 305 -6.61 9.34 -7.98
N GLY A 306 -7.79 9.88 -8.25
CA GLY A 306 -8.96 9.81 -7.38
C GLY A 306 -9.52 8.38 -7.25
N TYR A 307 -10.25 8.12 -6.16
CA TYR A 307 -10.80 6.79 -5.87
C TYR A 307 -11.72 6.25 -6.99
N PHE A 308 -12.51 7.14 -7.59
CA PHE A 308 -13.51 6.82 -8.62
C PHE A 308 -13.01 7.08 -10.05
N GLU A 309 -11.70 7.31 -10.27
CA GLU A 309 -11.16 7.52 -11.60
C GLU A 309 -11.14 6.23 -12.43
N ASP A 310 -11.51 6.32 -13.71
CA ASP A 310 -11.74 5.16 -14.57
C ASP A 310 -10.53 4.23 -14.68
N GLN A 311 -9.32 4.76 -14.79
CA GLN A 311 -8.11 3.93 -14.83
C GLN A 311 -7.92 3.13 -13.53
N ARG A 312 -8.25 3.71 -12.38
CA ARG A 312 -8.20 3.00 -11.09
C ARG A 312 -9.29 1.93 -11.01
N LEU A 313 -10.49 2.18 -11.56
CA LEU A 313 -11.56 1.18 -11.62
C LEU A 313 -11.14 -0.04 -12.45
N GLN A 314 -10.49 0.17 -13.59
CA GLN A 314 -9.92 -0.90 -14.41
C GLN A 314 -8.86 -1.69 -13.64
N ASN A 315 -7.93 -1.00 -12.98
CA ASN A 315 -6.88 -1.62 -12.19
C ASN A 315 -7.43 -2.45 -11.02
N PHE A 316 -8.48 -1.95 -10.34
CA PHE A 316 -9.18 -2.69 -9.30
C PHE A 316 -9.81 -3.97 -9.84
N ALA A 317 -10.45 -3.91 -11.02
CA ALA A 317 -10.98 -5.09 -11.70
C ALA A 317 -9.89 -6.11 -12.06
N SER A 318 -8.76 -5.64 -12.61
CA SER A 318 -7.60 -6.49 -12.92
C SER A 318 -7.02 -7.16 -11.67
N TRP A 319 -6.85 -6.41 -10.56
CA TRP A 319 -6.38 -6.98 -9.29
C TRP A 319 -7.33 -8.05 -8.75
N TYR A 320 -8.62 -7.73 -8.66
CA TYR A 320 -9.62 -8.64 -8.15
C TYR A 320 -9.67 -9.94 -8.97
N TYR A 321 -9.66 -9.80 -10.31
CA TYR A 321 -9.69 -10.94 -11.21
C TYR A 321 -8.40 -11.77 -11.16
N ALA A 322 -7.22 -11.13 -11.07
CA ALA A 322 -5.95 -11.82 -10.90
C ALA A 322 -5.93 -12.66 -9.61
N LEU A 323 -6.48 -12.12 -8.51
CA LEU A 323 -6.61 -12.83 -7.24
C LEU A 323 -7.60 -14.00 -7.36
N GLU A 324 -8.74 -13.81 -8.03
CA GLU A 324 -9.71 -14.87 -8.35
C GLU A 324 -9.08 -16.02 -9.14
N ILE A 325 -8.41 -15.73 -10.25
CA ILE A 325 -7.79 -16.77 -11.10
C ILE A 325 -6.77 -17.56 -10.29
N ASN A 326 -5.98 -16.89 -9.45
CA ASN A 326 -4.92 -17.55 -8.75
C ASN A 326 -5.44 -18.47 -7.64
N LEU A 327 -6.40 -18.00 -6.84
CA LEU A 327 -6.93 -18.72 -5.68
C LEU A 327 -8.07 -19.69 -6.02
N LYS A 328 -8.86 -19.42 -7.06
CA LYS A 328 -10.04 -20.23 -7.43
C LYS A 328 -10.93 -20.49 -6.21
N ASP A 329 -11.27 -21.75 -5.95
CA ASP A 329 -12.14 -22.19 -4.85
C ASP A 329 -11.52 -22.04 -3.46
N THR A 330 -10.24 -21.64 -3.36
CA THR A 330 -9.62 -21.34 -2.07
C THR A 330 -9.94 -19.94 -1.55
N TRP A 331 -10.56 -19.07 -2.36
CA TRP A 331 -11.22 -17.85 -1.90
C TRP A 331 -12.66 -18.15 -1.48
N VAL A 332 -12.82 -18.57 -0.24
CA VAL A 332 -14.09 -19.00 0.35
C VAL A 332 -14.97 -17.78 0.62
N LYS A 333 -16.26 -17.85 0.26
CA LYS A 333 -17.23 -16.75 0.39
C LYS A 333 -16.75 -15.43 -0.24
N ARG A 334 -16.09 -15.52 -1.40
CA ARG A 334 -15.63 -14.35 -2.14
C ARG A 334 -16.79 -13.35 -2.36
N PRO A 335 -16.64 -12.07 -1.97
CA PRO A 335 -17.67 -11.04 -2.16
C PRO A 335 -17.86 -10.73 -3.66
N GLN A 336 -18.97 -10.10 -4.04
CA GLN A 336 -19.07 -9.53 -5.39
C GLN A 336 -18.09 -8.37 -5.55
N ILE A 337 -17.57 -8.17 -6.77
CA ILE A 337 -16.52 -7.19 -7.01
C ILE A 337 -16.99 -5.75 -6.71
N ASP A 338 -18.23 -5.43 -7.07
CA ASP A 338 -18.81 -4.11 -6.90
C ASP A 338 -19.09 -3.82 -5.41
N GLU A 339 -19.51 -4.83 -4.64
CA GLU A 339 -19.67 -4.73 -3.18
C GLU A 339 -18.34 -4.56 -2.45
N LEU A 340 -17.29 -5.24 -2.94
CA LEU A 340 -15.93 -5.09 -2.40
C LEU A 340 -15.35 -3.71 -2.72
N PHE A 341 -15.66 -3.16 -3.91
CA PHE A 341 -15.18 -1.86 -4.36
C PHE A 341 -15.70 -0.72 -3.49
N CYS A 342 -17.02 -0.61 -3.32
CA CYS A 342 -17.64 0.27 -2.34
C CYS A 342 -19.10 -0.09 -2.07
N LYS A 343 -19.56 0.30 -0.88
CA LYS A 343 -20.97 0.22 -0.47
C LYS A 343 -21.57 1.62 -0.31
N ASN A 344 -22.88 1.69 -0.11
CA ASN A 344 -23.54 2.97 0.12
C ASN A 344 -23.12 3.58 1.46
N GLU A 345 -22.89 2.75 2.48
CA GLU A 345 -22.48 3.20 3.81
C GLU A 345 -21.08 3.84 3.76
N ASP A 346 -20.22 3.42 2.83
CA ASP A 346 -18.90 4.03 2.61
C ASP A 346 -19.01 5.52 2.25
N ILE A 347 -20.12 5.92 1.63
CA ILE A 347 -20.42 7.31 1.30
C ILE A 347 -20.69 8.08 2.59
N ASP A 348 -21.42 7.53 3.54
CA ASP A 348 -21.65 8.21 4.82
C ASP A 348 -20.36 8.32 5.65
N LEU A 349 -19.36 7.47 5.35
CA LEU A 349 -18.01 7.50 5.92
C LEU A 349 -17.01 8.39 5.16
N GLY A 350 -17.48 9.19 4.20
CA GLY A 350 -16.66 10.18 3.50
C GLY A 350 -16.00 9.70 2.21
N LEU A 351 -16.32 8.51 1.70
CA LEU A 351 -15.82 8.07 0.40
C LEU A 351 -16.42 8.93 -0.72
N ARG A 352 -15.59 9.78 -1.35
CA ARG A 352 -16.05 10.83 -2.29
C ARG A 352 -15.09 10.97 -3.47
N PRO A 353 -15.54 11.57 -4.59
CA PRO A 353 -14.64 11.99 -5.65
C PRO A 353 -13.56 12.92 -5.09
N TYR A 354 -12.32 12.50 -5.26
CA TYR A 354 -11.14 13.20 -4.77
C TYR A 354 -10.74 14.33 -5.73
N ARG A 355 -10.35 15.49 -5.19
CA ARG A 355 -9.78 16.61 -5.97
C ARG A 355 -8.76 17.36 -5.12
N LEU A 356 -7.55 17.59 -5.65
CA LEU A 356 -6.53 18.44 -5.02
C LEU A 356 -6.98 19.90 -4.80
N ARG A 357 -8.08 20.31 -5.42
CA ARG A 357 -8.65 21.66 -5.34
C ARG A 357 -9.57 21.86 -4.13
N THR A 358 -9.98 20.82 -3.43
CA THR A 358 -10.84 20.98 -2.24
C THR A 358 -10.01 21.39 -1.02
N ARG A 359 -10.58 22.23 -0.16
CA ARG A 359 -9.94 22.64 1.10
C ARG A 359 -9.65 21.40 1.95
N ASN A 360 -8.46 21.33 2.53
CA ASN A 360 -7.97 20.19 3.31
C ASN A 360 -7.96 18.84 2.56
N TRP A 361 -8.19 18.85 1.25
CA TRP A 361 -8.52 17.66 0.45
C TRP A 361 -9.58 16.78 1.09
N LYS A 362 -10.50 17.42 1.83
CA LYS A 362 -11.69 16.80 2.37
C LYS A 362 -12.86 17.08 1.42
N PRO A 363 -13.74 16.10 1.22
CA PRO A 363 -15.02 16.39 0.60
C PRO A 363 -15.87 17.26 1.53
N ASP A 364 -16.69 18.12 0.94
CA ASP A 364 -17.71 18.91 1.65
C ASP A 364 -18.95 18.03 1.90
N ASP A 365 -19.43 18.02 3.14
CA ASP A 365 -20.51 17.14 3.61
C ASP A 365 -21.87 17.45 3.00
N ASP A 366 -22.18 18.73 2.85
CA ASP A 366 -23.52 19.18 2.45
C ASP A 366 -23.62 19.41 0.94
N TYR A 367 -22.49 19.73 0.29
CA TYR A 367 -22.53 20.28 -1.06
C TYR A 367 -22.78 19.23 -2.16
N LEU A 368 -22.42 17.94 -1.97
CA LEU A 368 -22.37 16.96 -3.10
C LEU A 368 -22.77 15.51 -2.77
N ARG A 369 -23.50 15.25 -1.68
CA ARG A 369 -23.84 13.87 -1.28
C ARG A 369 -24.60 13.08 -2.38
N LYS A 370 -25.60 13.68 -3.02
CA LYS A 370 -26.36 13.03 -4.11
C LYS A 370 -25.49 12.70 -5.31
N GLU A 371 -24.59 13.60 -5.68
CA GLU A 371 -23.62 13.37 -6.76
C GLU A 371 -22.62 12.26 -6.42
N ALA A 372 -22.18 12.20 -5.16
CA ALA A 372 -21.31 11.13 -4.69
C ALA A 372 -21.98 9.76 -4.76
N ILE A 373 -23.24 9.65 -4.34
CA ILE A 373 -24.03 8.41 -4.45
C ILE A 373 -24.14 8.01 -5.93
N ALA A 374 -24.53 8.94 -6.80
CA ALA A 374 -24.67 8.69 -8.23
C ALA A 374 -23.34 8.29 -8.89
N LEU A 375 -22.22 8.90 -8.48
CA LEU A 375 -20.89 8.53 -8.95
C LEU A 375 -20.51 7.13 -8.47
N ALA A 376 -20.70 6.83 -7.19
CA ALA A 376 -20.38 5.51 -6.63
C ALA A 376 -21.18 4.39 -7.32
N GLN A 377 -22.48 4.60 -7.56
CA GLN A 377 -23.31 3.66 -8.31
C GLN A 377 -22.81 3.46 -9.74
N ARG A 378 -22.48 4.54 -10.47
CA ARG A 378 -21.89 4.44 -11.82
C ARG A 378 -20.55 3.73 -11.80
N SER A 379 -19.68 4.03 -10.85
CA SER A 379 -18.36 3.40 -10.71
C SER A 379 -18.46 1.91 -10.39
N ARG A 380 -19.41 1.50 -9.52
CA ARG A 380 -19.73 0.08 -9.27
C ARG A 380 -20.09 -0.65 -10.55
N GLN A 381 -20.94 -0.05 -11.39
CA GLN A 381 -21.30 -0.63 -12.69
C GLN A 381 -20.09 -0.71 -13.64
N LYS A 382 -19.24 0.32 -13.69
CA LYS A 382 -18.01 0.30 -14.50
C LYS A 382 -17.05 -0.81 -14.06
N VAL A 383 -16.83 -0.96 -12.75
CA VAL A 383 -15.99 -2.04 -12.19
C VAL A 383 -16.54 -3.41 -12.56
N LEU A 384 -17.85 -3.60 -12.45
CA LEU A 384 -18.50 -4.84 -12.86
C LEU A 384 -18.31 -5.11 -14.36
N ASN A 385 -18.47 -4.09 -15.21
CA ASN A 385 -18.28 -4.22 -16.66
C ASN A 385 -16.84 -4.62 -17.01
N HIS A 386 -15.84 -3.92 -16.46
CA HIS A 386 -14.43 -4.27 -16.68
C HIS A 386 -14.12 -5.70 -16.22
N TYR A 387 -14.65 -6.10 -15.08
CA TYR A 387 -14.51 -7.47 -14.59
C TYR A 387 -15.11 -8.51 -15.54
N GLN A 388 -16.30 -8.26 -16.11
CA GLN A 388 -16.91 -9.16 -17.08
C GLN A 388 -16.15 -9.20 -18.41
N GLU A 389 -15.59 -8.08 -18.87
CA GLU A 389 -14.72 -8.01 -20.04
C GLU A 389 -13.49 -8.90 -19.86
N LEU A 390 -12.82 -8.80 -18.70
CA LEU A 390 -11.67 -9.64 -18.35
C LEU A 390 -12.03 -11.14 -18.33
N LYS A 391 -13.19 -11.49 -17.79
CA LYS A 391 -13.69 -12.88 -17.79
C LYS A 391 -13.94 -13.43 -19.18
N LYS A 392 -14.50 -12.61 -20.08
CA LYS A 392 -14.75 -13.02 -21.48
C LYS A 392 -13.46 -13.18 -22.26
N GLY A 393 -12.52 -12.24 -22.11
CA GLY A 393 -11.22 -12.28 -22.81
C GLY A 393 -10.40 -13.54 -22.52
N ASN A 394 -10.48 -14.06 -21.30
CA ASN A 394 -9.76 -15.27 -20.87
C ASN A 394 -10.50 -16.59 -21.12
N GLN A 395 -11.73 -16.57 -21.67
CA GLN A 395 -12.45 -17.78 -22.09
C GLN A 395 -12.11 -18.20 -23.54
N ILE A 396 -11.32 -17.40 -24.25
CA ILE A 396 -10.99 -17.58 -25.68
C ILE A 396 -9.59 -18.21 -25.86
N ILE A 397 -8.91 -18.62 -24.78
CA ILE A 397 -7.58 -19.26 -24.82
C ILE A 397 -7.66 -20.71 -24.32
#